data_AF-A0A6M0J6B8-F1
#
_entry.id   AF-A0A6M0J6B8-F1
#
_cell.length_a   1.000
_cell.length_b   1.000
_cell.length_c   1.000
_cell.angle_alpha   90.00
_cell.angle_beta   90.00
_cell.angle_gamma   90.00
#
_symmetry.space_group_name_H-M   'P 1'
#
loop_
_entity.id
_entity.type
_entity.pdbx_description
1 polymer ?
#
loop_
_entity_poly.entity_id
_entity_poly.type
_entity_poly.pdbx_seq_one_letter_code
_entity_poly.pdbx_strand_id
1 'polypeptide(L)' 'MLVCQPAHSPQLNPIERVWEFIKQQLSGEIFTTLQQLRDGLQQVLEKTTLEQICSLSSYNFILEALFYAASY' A
#
# COMPACT_ATOMS: atom_id res chain seq x y z
N MET A 1 17.58 4.33 4.18
CA MET A 1 17.87 3.19 3.29
C MET A 1 16.84 3.21 2.17
N LEU A 2 17.27 3.32 0.91
CA LEU A 2 16.37 3.26 -0.25
C LEU A 2 16.36 1.81 -0.75
N VAL A 3 15.19 1.24 -0.97
CA VAL A 3 15.05 -0.09 -1.57
C VAL A 3 14.90 0.10 -3.08
N CYS A 4 15.82 -0.45 -3.86
CA CYS A 4 15.73 -0.43 -5.32
C CYS A 4 14.55 -1.31 -5.76
N GLN A 5 13.56 -0.70 -6.42
CA GLN A 5 12.45 -1.43 -7.01
C GLN A 5 12.73 -1.63 -8.50
N PRO A 6 12.80 -2.87 -8.99
CA PRO A 6 13.04 -3.11 -10.40
C PRO A 6 11.83 -2.66 -11.23
N ALA A 7 12.12 -2.17 -12.44
CA ALA A 7 11.08 -1.75 -13.37
C ALA A 7 10.08 -2.88 -13.65
N HIS A 8 8.81 -2.53 -13.86
CA HIS A 8 7.71 -3.45 -14.20
C HIS A 8 7.45 -4.57 -13.16
N SER A 9 7.87 -4.39 -11.90
CA SER A 9 7.66 -5.36 -10.83
C SER A 9 6.81 -4.80 -9.68
N PRO A 10 5.53 -4.43 -9.92
CA PRO A 10 4.65 -3.87 -8.89
C PRO A 10 4.47 -4.79 -7.68
N GLN A 11 4.57 -6.11 -7.87
CA GLN A 11 4.51 -7.11 -6.81
C GLN A 11 5.61 -7.00 -5.75
N LEU A 12 6.71 -6.29 -6.05
CA LEU A 12 7.81 -6.05 -5.12
C LEU A 12 7.65 -4.74 -4.34
N ASN A 13 6.67 -3.91 -4.70
CA ASN A 13 6.42 -2.63 -4.05
C ASN A 13 5.22 -2.76 -3.09
N PRO A 14 5.45 -2.77 -1.75
CA PRO A 14 4.39 -2.99 -0.78
C PRO A 14 3.23 -1.99 -0.86
N ILE A 15 3.51 -0.77 -1.33
CA ILE A 15 2.49 0.28 -1.46
C ILE A 15 1.41 -0.08 -2.51
N GLU A 16 1.73 -0.92 -3.50
CA GLU A 16 0.78 -1.30 -4.54
C GLU A 16 -0.41 -2.07 -3.95
N ARG A 17 -0.17 -2.94 -2.96
CA ARG A 17 -1.26 -3.63 -2.22
C ARG A 17 -2.08 -2.71 -1.35
N VAL A 18 -1.43 -1.73 -0.72
CA VAL A 18 -2.15 -0.70 0.03
C VAL A 18 -3.05 0.09 -0.91
N TRP A 19 -2.57 0.42 -2.11
CA TRP A 19 -3.37 1.08 -3.14
C TRP A 19 -4.50 0.21 -3.68
N GLU A 20 -4.30 -1.09 -3.86
CA GLU A 20 -5.37 -2.03 -4.21
C GLU A 20 -6.46 -2.05 -3.15
N PHE A 21 -6.09 -2.13 -1.86
CA PHE A 21 -7.05 -2.06 -0.76
C PHE A 21 -7.83 -0.73 -0.76
N ILE A 22 -7.15 0.41 -0.89
CA ILE A 22 -7.80 1.73 -0.95
C ILE A 22 -8.76 1.79 -2.14
N LYS A 23 -8.33 1.33 -3.33
CA LYS A 23 -9.18 1.29 -4.54
C LYS A 23 -10.40 0.39 -4.38
N GLN A 24 -10.29 -0.72 -3.63
CA GLN A 24 -11.43 -1.57 -3.31
C GLN A 24 -12.44 -0.85 -2.41
N GLN A 25 -11.96 -0.08 -1.42
CA GLN A 25 -12.86 0.66 -0.52
C GLN A 25 -13.57 1.83 -1.21
N LEU A 26 -12.93 2.44 -2.21
CA LEU A 26 -13.52 3.49 -3.04
C LEU A 26 -14.32 2.92 -4.23
N SER A 27 -14.34 1.59 -4.42
CA SER A 27 -15.01 0.96 -5.55
C SER A 27 -16.53 1.10 -5.42
N GLY A 28 -17.16 1.61 -6.47
CA GLY A 28 -18.61 1.83 -6.50
C GLY A 28 -19.05 3.25 -6.13
N GLU A 29 -18.13 4.12 -5.68
CA GLU A 29 -18.42 5.54 -5.50
C GLU A 29 -18.11 6.35 -6.76
N ILE A 30 -18.97 7.31 -7.08
CA ILE A 30 -18.78 8.24 -8.20
C ILE A 30 -18.48 9.62 -7.62
N PHE A 31 -17.21 10.01 -7.70
CA PHE A 31 -16.77 11.34 -7.28
C PHE A 31 -16.92 12.33 -8.43
N THR A 32 -17.70 13.38 -8.22
CA THR A 32 -17.97 14.42 -9.23
C THR A 32 -16.89 15.51 -9.22
N THR A 33 -16.14 15.63 -8.12
CA THR A 33 -15.04 16.58 -7.99
C THR A 33 -13.81 15.92 -7.38
N LEU A 34 -12.62 16.49 -7.65
CA LEU A 34 -11.38 16.08 -6.99
C LEU A 34 -11.45 16.25 -5.47
N GLN A 35 -12.22 17.22 -4.97
CA GLN A 35 -12.40 17.42 -3.53
C GLN A 35 -13.11 16.22 -2.90
N GLN A 36 -14.20 15.74 -3.51
CA GLN A 36 -14.91 14.55 -3.02
C GLN A 36 -14.02 13.30 -3.00
N LEU A 37 -13.17 13.13 -4.03
CA LEU A 37 -12.19 12.04 -4.04
C LEU A 37 -11.18 12.16 -2.89
N ARG A 38 -10.68 13.37 -2.62
CA ARG A 38 -9.73 13.63 -1.52
C ARG A 38 -10.36 13.35 -0.17
N ASP A 39 -11.60 13.80 0.02
CA ASP A 39 -12.34 13.59 1.27
C ASP A 39 -12.65 12.10 1.48
N GLY A 40 -13.07 11.38 0.44
CA GLY A 40 -13.26 9.93 0.48
C GLY A 40 -11.97 9.16 0.77
N LEU A 41 -10.87 9.54 0.13
CA LEU A 41 -9.55 8.98 0.42
C LEU A 41 -9.14 9.21 1.89
N GLN A 42 -9.35 10.43 2.41
CA GLN A 42 -9.07 10.75 3.80
C GLN A 42 -9.88 9.85 4.76
N GLN A 43 -11.18 9.68 4.51
CA GLN A 43 -12.01 8.79 5.32
C GLN A 43 -11.55 7.34 5.30
N VAL A 44 -11.10 6.82 4.15
CA VAL A 44 -10.54 5.46 4.05
C VAL A 44 -9.26 5.36 4.87
N LEU A 45 -8.36 6.34 4.77
CA LEU A 45 -7.12 6.36 5.52
C LEU A 45 -7.35 6.45 7.04
N GLU A 46 -8.30 7.28 7.48
CA GLU A 46 -8.67 7.41 8.91
C GLU A 46 -9.27 6.11 9.48
N LYS A 47 -9.99 5.34 8.66
CA LYS A 47 -10.55 4.03 9.05
C LYS A 47 -9.55 2.89 8.98
N THR A 48 -8.43 3.08 8.28
CA THR A 48 -7.42 2.04 8.10
C THR A 48 -6.54 1.95 9.33
N THR A 49 -6.45 0.77 9.93
CA THR A 49 -5.63 0.55 11.13
C THR A 49 -4.17 0.28 10.78
N LEU A 50 -3.27 0.54 11.74
CA LEU A 50 -1.85 0.18 11.60
C LEU A 50 -1.66 -1.32 11.35
N GLU A 51 -2.44 -2.18 12.00
CA GLU A 51 -2.39 -3.63 11.77
C GLU A 51 -2.74 -4.01 10.34
N GLN A 52 -3.75 -3.36 9.73
CA GLN A 52 -4.09 -3.58 8.32
C GLN A 52 -2.96 -3.12 7.40
N ILE A 53 -2.37 -1.95 7.64
CA ILE A 53 -1.22 -1.47 6.86
C ILE A 53 -0.04 -2.43 7.00
N CYS A 54 0.28 -2.87 8.21
CA CYS A 54 1.32 -3.87 8.45
C CYS A 54 1.01 -5.17 7.70
N SER A 55 -0.20 -5.73 7.84
CA SER A 55 -0.59 -6.96 7.15
C SER A 55 -0.57 -6.85 5.62
N LEU A 56 -0.90 -5.68 5.06
CA LEU A 56 -0.88 -5.44 3.61
C LEU A 56 0.55 -5.25 3.07
N SER A 57 1.45 -4.68 3.88
CA SER A 57 2.83 -4.35 3.49
C SER A 57 3.87 -5.41 3.86
N SER A 58 3.55 -6.33 4.78
CA SER A 58 4.44 -7.39 5.22
C SER A 58 4.35 -8.61 4.30
N TYR A 59 5.24 -8.66 3.32
CA TYR A 59 5.52 -9.87 2.58
C TYR A 59 6.64 -10.66 3.25
N ASN A 60 6.43 -11.95 3.49
CA ASN A 60 7.49 -12.83 4.00
C ASN A 60 8.75 -12.75 3.13
N PHE A 61 8.62 -12.75 1.80
CA PHE A 61 9.79 -12.66 0.92
C PHE A 61 10.53 -11.31 0.99
N ILE A 62 9.83 -10.20 1.27
CA ILE A 62 10.47 -8.88 1.44
C ILE A 62 11.20 -8.83 2.77
N LEU A 63 10.56 -9.35 3.83
CA LEU A 63 11.18 -9.46 5.15
C LEU A 63 12.41 -10.38 5.09
N GLU A 64 12.32 -11.53 4.44
CA GLU A 64 13.45 -12.44 4.24
C GLU A 64 14.58 -11.80 3.44
N ALA A 65 14.28 -11.09 2.34
CA ALA A 65 15.28 -10.37 1.56
C ALA A 65 15.95 -9.25 2.37
N LEU A 66 15.19 -8.51 3.19
CA LEU A 66 15.72 -7.48 4.09
C LEU A 66 16.59 -8.07 5.19
N PHE A 67 16.15 -9.15 5.84
CA PHE A 67 16.95 -9.85 6.86
C PHE A 67 18.22 -10.44 6.27
N TYR A 68 18.15 -11.04 5.09
CA TYR A 68 19.32 -11.53 4.37
C TYR A 68 20.31 -10.40 4.06
N ALA A 69 19.82 -9.27 3.53
CA ALA A 69 20.67 -8.12 3.21
C ALA A 69 21.26 -7.43 4.44
N ALA A 70 20.58 -7.48 5.60
CA ALA A 70 21.05 -6.92 6.87
C ALA A 70 21.98 -7.86 7.65
N SER A 71 22.09 -9.13 7.25
CA SER A 71 22.98 -10.12 7.86
C SER A 71 24.40 -10.12 7.25
N TYR A 72 24.64 -9.23 6.28
CA TYR A 72 25.94 -8.93 5.65
C TYR A 72 26.39 -7.52 6.03
#